data_AF-A0A1G9X2U7-F1
#
_entry.id   AF-A0A1G9X2U7-F1
#
_cell.length_a   1.000
_cell.length_b   1.000
_cell.length_c   1.000
_cell.angle_alpha   90.00
_cell.angle_beta   90.00
_cell.angle_gamma   90.00
#
_symmetry.space_group_name_H-M   'P 1'
#
loop_
_entity.id
_entity.type
_entity.pdbx_description
1 polymer ?
#
loop_
_entity_poly.entity_id
_entity_poly.type
_entity_poly.pdbx_seq_one_letter_code
_entity_poly.pdbx_strand_id
1 'polypeptide(L)'
;MKYAIGSANPAKVKAVIQIVNEPVQSLDVPSGVSPQPFSDEETRLGAVNRAKACVEKGAELGFGLEGGVTEMEGTLYLCNWGALADQDGHLVVASGAKIPLPDEIAAPIRKGSELGEVMASFTSDKDIRKKAGAIGVLTNGALARDEMFKHIVKLLFGQYKFQKS
;
A
#
# COMPACT_ATOMS: atom_id res chain seq x y z
N MET A 1 20.11 -3.52 -10.96
CA MET A 1 19.86 -2.54 -9.89
C MET A 1 19.49 -3.29 -8.63
N LYS A 2 19.83 -2.77 -7.44
CA LYS A 2 19.35 -3.28 -6.16
C LYS A 2 17.95 -2.72 -5.86
N TYR A 3 16.94 -3.58 -5.95
CA TYR A 3 15.56 -3.22 -5.61
C TYR A 3 15.21 -3.70 -4.21
N ALA A 4 14.49 -2.87 -3.46
CA ALA A 4 13.93 -3.28 -2.18
C ALA A 4 12.50 -2.75 -2.00
N ILE A 5 11.72 -3.46 -1.19
CA ILE A 5 10.39 -3.05 -0.75
C ILE A 5 10.33 -2.98 0.77
N GLY A 6 9.78 -1.88 1.30
CA GLY A 6 9.68 -1.63 2.73
C GLY A 6 8.48 -2.35 3.37
N SER A 7 8.25 -3.62 3.05
CA SER A 7 7.16 -4.40 3.64
C SER A 7 7.42 -5.91 3.51
N ALA A 8 7.11 -6.66 4.58
CA ALA A 8 7.09 -8.12 4.57
C ALA A 8 5.75 -8.73 4.09
N ASN A 9 4.77 -7.91 3.67
CA ASN A 9 3.49 -8.43 3.21
C ASN A 9 3.63 -9.14 1.85
N PRO A 10 3.27 -10.44 1.72
CA PRO A 10 3.46 -11.20 0.49
C PRO A 10 2.79 -10.59 -0.74
N ALA A 11 1.60 -9.98 -0.60
CA ALA A 11 0.90 -9.35 -1.71
C ALA A 11 1.62 -8.09 -2.21
N LYS A 12 2.16 -7.27 -1.29
CA LYS A 12 2.95 -6.07 -1.63
C LYS A 12 4.27 -6.46 -2.31
N VAL A 13 4.98 -7.45 -1.77
CA VAL A 13 6.24 -7.96 -2.34
C VAL A 13 6.02 -8.54 -3.74
N LYS A 14 5.00 -9.39 -3.91
CA LYS A 14 4.63 -10.00 -5.19
C LYS A 14 4.30 -8.94 -6.25
N ALA A 15 3.58 -7.87 -5.88
CA ALA A 15 3.26 -6.78 -6.80
C ALA A 15 4.51 -6.09 -7.36
N VAL A 16 5.54 -5.86 -6.53
CA VAL A 16 6.79 -5.23 -6.98
C VAL A 16 7.59 -6.19 -7.87
N ILE A 17 7.78 -7.43 -7.44
CA ILE A 17 8.52 -8.46 -8.22
C ILE A 17 7.93 -8.62 -9.62
N GLN A 18 6.60 -8.67 -9.75
CA GLN A 18 5.94 -8.86 -11.03
C GLN A 18 6.12 -7.70 -12.03
N ILE A 19 6.41 -6.48 -11.56
CA ILE A 19 6.57 -5.31 -12.44
C ILE A 19 8.04 -5.02 -12.73
N VAL A 20 8.90 -5.16 -11.72
CA VAL A 20 10.35 -4.97 -11.89
C VAL A 20 10.95 -6.14 -12.67
N ASN A 21 10.43 -7.36 -12.49
CA ASN A 21 10.93 -8.59 -13.10
C ASN A 21 12.42 -8.90 -12.76
N GLU A 22 12.85 -8.48 -11.57
CA GLU A 22 14.15 -8.79 -10.96
C GLU A 22 13.96 -9.16 -9.48
N PRO A 23 14.96 -9.75 -8.80
CA PRO A 23 14.90 -9.99 -7.36
C PRO A 23 14.68 -8.70 -6.56
N VAL A 24 13.74 -8.73 -5.61
CA VAL A 24 13.42 -7.59 -4.73
C VAL A 24 13.67 -8.00 -3.27
N GLN A 25 14.49 -7.24 -2.56
CA GLN A 25 14.73 -7.44 -1.14
C GLN A 25 13.53 -6.93 -0.33
N SER A 26 12.91 -7.80 0.46
CA SER A 26 11.90 -7.38 1.44
C SER A 26 12.60 -6.87 2.71
N LEU A 27 12.33 -5.63 3.09
CA LEU A 27 12.88 -5.00 4.28
C LEU A 27 11.75 -4.70 5.29
N ASP A 28 11.96 -5.10 6.54
CA ASP A 28 11.12 -4.64 7.63
C ASP A 28 11.58 -3.24 8.06
N VAL A 29 10.71 -2.27 7.84
CA VAL A 29 10.93 -0.85 8.12
C VAL A 29 9.63 -0.25 8.66
N PRO A 30 9.68 0.69 9.61
CA PRO A 30 8.49 1.37 10.09
C PRO A 30 7.90 2.29 9.01
N SER A 31 6.58 2.48 9.00
CA SER A 31 5.92 3.50 8.16
C SER A 31 6.08 4.91 8.72
N GLY A 32 6.34 5.05 10.03
CA GLY A 32 6.41 6.36 10.68
C GLY A 32 5.07 7.11 10.74
N VAL A 33 3.95 6.43 10.50
CA VAL A 33 2.57 6.95 10.62
C VAL A 33 1.74 5.99 11.47
N SER A 34 0.47 6.31 11.73
CA SER A 34 -0.40 5.45 12.54
C SER A 34 -0.55 4.05 11.94
N PRO A 35 -0.88 3.02 12.76
CA PRO A 35 -1.19 1.68 12.26
C PRO A 35 -2.36 1.64 11.28
N GLN A 36 -3.31 2.56 11.44
CA GLN A 36 -4.44 2.78 10.54
C GLN A 36 -4.41 4.21 10.01
N PRO A 37 -3.68 4.48 8.90
CA PRO A 37 -3.70 5.78 8.27
C PRO A 37 -5.13 6.21 7.93
N PHE A 38 -5.52 7.43 8.31
CA PHE A 38 -6.89 7.93 8.21
C PHE A 38 -7.07 9.04 7.15
N SER A 39 -6.00 9.41 6.44
CA SER A 39 -6.10 10.29 5.27
C SER A 39 -5.21 9.84 4.12
N ASP A 40 -5.44 10.41 2.93
CA ASP A 40 -4.54 10.22 1.80
C ASP A 40 -3.13 10.73 2.11
N GLU A 41 -3.02 11.89 2.76
CA GLU A 41 -1.74 12.51 3.12
C GLU A 41 -0.95 11.60 4.06
N GLU A 42 -1.59 11.04 5.08
CA GLU A 42 -0.94 10.13 6.02
C GLU A 42 -0.57 8.80 5.36
N THR A 43 -1.47 8.23 4.55
CA THR A 43 -1.21 6.98 3.82
C THR A 43 -0.05 7.15 2.83
N ARG A 44 -0.03 8.28 2.11
CA ARG A 44 1.07 8.65 1.21
C ARG A 44 2.37 8.85 1.97
N LEU A 45 2.35 9.52 3.12
CA LEU A 45 3.53 9.71 3.97
C LEU A 45 4.10 8.37 4.42
N GLY A 46 3.26 7.43 4.87
CA GLY A 46 3.68 6.08 5.23
C GLY A 46 4.37 5.33 4.08
N ALA A 47 3.81 5.43 2.86
CA ALA A 47 4.44 4.86 1.67
C ALA A 47 5.80 5.51 1.36
N VAL A 48 5.90 6.84 1.43
CA VAL A 48 7.16 7.58 1.18
C VAL A 48 8.23 7.20 2.19
N ASN A 49 7.90 7.15 3.48
CA ASN A 49 8.84 6.80 4.54
C ASN A 49 9.42 5.39 4.31
N ARG A 50 8.58 4.42 3.95
CA ARG A 50 9.02 3.06 3.62
C ARG A 50 9.95 3.02 2.42
N ALA A 51 9.63 3.76 1.35
CA ALA A 51 10.45 3.81 0.14
C ALA A 51 11.83 4.40 0.43
N LYS A 52 11.89 5.51 1.18
CA LYS A 52 13.16 6.15 1.57
C LYS A 52 13.99 5.27 2.49
N ALA A 53 13.36 4.61 3.47
CA ALA A 53 14.05 3.70 4.38
C ALA A 53 14.71 2.51 3.64
N CYS A 54 14.16 2.07 2.50
CA CYS A 54 14.81 1.08 1.64
C CYS A 54 16.10 1.60 1.02
N VAL A 55 16.09 2.85 0.53
CA VAL A 55 17.28 3.49 -0.06
C VAL A 55 18.34 3.73 1.01
N GLU A 56 17.96 4.20 2.19
CA GLU A 56 18.84 4.35 3.35
C GLU A 56 19.50 3.03 3.77
N LYS A 57 18.84 1.89 3.52
CA LYS A 57 19.36 0.54 3.75
C LYS A 57 20.15 -0.03 2.57
N GLY A 58 20.46 0.76 1.54
CA GLY A 58 21.37 0.42 0.45
C GLY A 58 20.71 -0.09 -0.84
N ALA A 59 19.40 0.11 -1.00
CA ALA A 59 18.74 -0.12 -2.29
C ALA A 59 19.01 1.03 -3.27
N GLU A 60 19.21 0.72 -4.54
CA GLU A 60 19.26 1.72 -5.63
C GLU A 60 17.85 2.24 -5.94
N LEU A 61 16.84 1.37 -5.78
CA LEU A 61 15.42 1.68 -5.93
C LEU A 61 14.61 1.07 -4.78
N GLY A 62 14.01 1.93 -3.97
CA GLY A 62 13.15 1.59 -2.84
C GLY A 62 11.67 1.77 -3.16
N PHE A 63 10.86 0.76 -2.84
CA PHE A 63 9.40 0.80 -2.97
C PHE A 63 8.73 0.83 -1.59
N GLY A 64 7.76 1.71 -1.43
CA GLY A 64 6.84 1.72 -0.30
C GLY A 64 5.41 1.62 -0.79
N LEU A 65 4.62 0.72 -0.20
CA LEU A 65 3.20 0.55 -0.51
C LEU A 65 2.45 0.58 0.82
N GLU A 66 1.40 1.38 0.91
CA GLU A 66 0.62 1.55 2.13
C GLU A 66 -0.88 1.52 1.84
N GLY A 67 -1.64 0.93 2.77
CA GLY A 67 -3.10 0.96 2.75
C GLY A 67 -3.60 1.83 3.88
N GLY A 68 -4.73 2.50 3.67
CA GLY A 68 -5.34 3.38 4.65
C GLY A 68 -6.81 3.56 4.38
N VAL A 69 -7.39 4.55 5.03
CA VAL A 69 -8.73 5.06 4.73
C VAL A 69 -8.66 6.56 4.53
N THR A 70 -9.66 7.13 3.85
CA THR A 70 -9.79 8.57 3.69
C THR A 70 -11.26 8.95 3.71
N GLU A 71 -11.59 10.01 4.43
CA GLU A 71 -12.96 10.51 4.50
C GLU A 71 -13.20 11.56 3.42
N MET A 72 -14.24 11.36 2.62
CA MET A 72 -14.68 12.28 1.56
C MET A 72 -16.19 12.45 1.68
N GLU A 73 -16.64 13.68 1.92
CA GLU A 73 -18.07 14.02 2.01
C GLU A 73 -18.84 13.15 3.01
N GLY A 74 -18.23 12.86 4.17
CA GLY A 74 -18.84 12.03 5.23
C GLY A 74 -18.86 10.53 4.94
N THR A 75 -18.31 10.09 3.81
CA THR A 75 -18.13 8.67 3.49
C THR A 75 -16.68 8.28 3.69
N LEU A 76 -16.44 7.18 4.42
CA LEU A 76 -15.10 6.64 4.61
C LEU A 76 -14.76 5.70 3.46
N TYR A 77 -13.69 5.99 2.73
CA TYR A 77 -13.22 5.18 1.63
C TYR A 77 -12.00 4.38 2.04
N LEU A 78 -11.92 3.13 1.58
CA LEU A 78 -10.64 2.43 1.48
C LEU A 78 -9.74 3.21 0.54
N CYS A 79 -8.47 3.39 0.89
CA CYS A 79 -7.47 3.94 -0.01
C CYS A 79 -6.14 3.18 0.09
N ASN A 80 -5.28 3.40 -0.90
CA ASN A 80 -3.92 2.93 -0.89
C ASN A 80 -3.00 3.87 -1.68
N TRP A 81 -1.74 3.90 -1.28
CA TRP A 81 -0.72 4.73 -1.88
C TRP A 81 0.57 3.94 -2.06
N GLY A 82 1.37 4.37 -3.02
CA GLY A 82 2.73 3.91 -3.19
C GLY A 82 3.70 5.06 -3.42
N ALA A 83 4.96 4.76 -3.15
CA ALA A 83 6.09 5.60 -3.42
C ALA A 83 7.25 4.76 -3.98
N LEU A 84 8.02 5.36 -4.88
CA LEU A 84 9.28 4.86 -5.40
C LEU A 84 10.34 5.95 -5.18
N ALA A 85 11.41 5.59 -4.47
CA ALA A 85 12.55 6.45 -4.23
C ALA A 85 13.81 5.85 -4.86
N ASP A 86 14.68 6.68 -5.44
CA ASP A 86 16.01 6.26 -5.89
C ASP A 86 17.13 6.82 -5.00
N GLN A 87 18.34 6.28 -5.16
CA GLN A 87 19.54 6.72 -4.43
C GLN A 87 19.98 8.15 -4.75
N ASP A 88 19.51 8.73 -5.86
CA ASP A 88 19.83 10.09 -6.29
C ASP A 88 18.83 11.13 -5.72
N GLY A 89 17.88 10.68 -4.90
CA GLY A 89 16.90 11.53 -4.23
C GLY A 89 15.60 11.77 -5.03
N HIS A 90 15.41 11.10 -6.17
CA HIS A 90 14.15 11.18 -6.90
C HIS A 90 13.05 10.44 -6.16
N LEU A 91 11.85 11.00 -6.21
CA LEU A 91 10.68 10.44 -5.54
C LEU A 91 9.46 10.53 -6.46
N VAL A 92 8.86 9.37 -6.73
CA VAL A 92 7.58 9.25 -7.44
C VAL A 92 6.55 8.73 -6.45
N VAL A 93 5.33 9.27 -6.50
CA VAL A 93 4.20 8.80 -5.70
C VAL A 93 2.99 8.56 -6.58
N ALA A 94 2.14 7.61 -6.19
CA ALA A 94 0.90 7.31 -6.89
C ALA A 94 -0.14 6.78 -5.90
N SER A 95 -1.40 7.18 -6.08
CA SER A 95 -2.53 6.57 -5.41
C SER A 95 -3.09 5.40 -6.22
N GLY A 96 -3.81 4.51 -5.55
CA GLY A 96 -4.59 3.47 -6.20
C GLY A 96 -6.10 3.71 -6.10
N ALA A 97 -6.84 2.63 -6.28
CA ALA A 97 -8.31 2.66 -6.25
C ALA A 97 -8.84 3.03 -4.86
N LYS A 98 -9.99 3.72 -4.87
CA LYS A 98 -10.78 3.98 -3.66
C LYS A 98 -12.16 3.40 -3.83
N ILE A 99 -12.69 2.80 -2.76
CA ILE A 99 -14.07 2.31 -2.70
C ILE A 99 -14.69 2.66 -1.34
N PRO A 100 -15.99 2.98 -1.29
CA PRO A 100 -16.64 3.31 -0.03
C PRO A 100 -16.68 2.08 0.87
N LEU A 101 -16.47 2.28 2.17
CA LEU A 101 -16.65 1.26 3.19
C LEU A 101 -18.12 1.26 3.64
N PRO A 102 -18.77 0.09 3.76
CA PRO A 102 -20.05 -0.03 4.45
C PRO A 102 -19.96 0.52 5.88
N ASP A 103 -21.07 1.05 6.41
CA ASP A 103 -21.10 1.65 7.75
C ASP A 103 -20.70 0.67 8.86
N GLU A 104 -21.02 -0.61 8.70
CA GLU A 104 -20.61 -1.70 9.61
C GLU A 104 -19.08 -1.81 9.75
N ILE A 105 -18.34 -1.42 8.71
CA ILE A 105 -16.88 -1.42 8.67
C ILE A 105 -16.34 -0.03 9.03
N ALA A 106 -16.98 1.04 8.55
CA ALA A 106 -16.51 2.41 8.76
C ALA A 106 -16.68 2.89 10.22
N ALA A 107 -17.79 2.54 10.89
CA ALA A 107 -18.09 3.04 12.22
C ALA A 107 -17.07 2.59 13.30
N PRO A 108 -16.59 1.33 13.33
CA PRO A 108 -15.51 0.94 14.23
C PRO A 108 -14.18 1.64 13.90
N ILE A 109 -13.84 1.84 12.63
CA ILE A 109 -12.59 2.50 12.22
C ILE A 109 -12.59 3.97 12.66
N ARG A 110 -13.73 4.67 12.54
CA ARG A 110 -13.93 6.02 13.10
C ARG A 110 -13.73 6.09 14.61
N LYS A 111 -13.93 4.98 15.32
CA LYS A 111 -13.70 4.85 16.78
C LYS A 111 -12.27 4.43 17.13
N GLY A 112 -11.38 4.33 16.13
CA GLY A 112 -9.97 4.01 16.33
C GLY A 112 -9.58 2.55 16.10
N SER A 113 -10.50 1.69 15.63
CA SER A 113 -10.15 0.31 15.27
C SER A 113 -9.34 0.24 13.97
N GLU A 114 -8.43 -0.74 13.86
CA GLU A 114 -7.72 -0.99 12.62
C GLU A 114 -8.61 -1.73 11.61
N LEU A 115 -8.57 -1.36 10.32
CA LEU A 115 -9.32 -2.01 9.25
C LEU A 115 -9.05 -3.52 9.21
N GLY A 116 -7.81 -3.95 9.46
CA GLY A 116 -7.45 -5.36 9.47
C GLY A 116 -8.23 -6.18 10.50
N GLU A 117 -8.41 -5.62 11.70
CA GLU A 117 -9.16 -6.26 12.80
C GLU A 117 -10.66 -6.26 12.52
N VAL A 118 -11.18 -5.14 12.02
CA VAL A 118 -12.58 -5.00 11.64
C VAL A 118 -12.94 -6.00 10.53
N MET A 119 -12.11 -6.10 9.49
CA MET A 119 -12.33 -7.07 8.41
C MET A 119 -12.23 -8.52 8.89
N ALA A 120 -11.31 -8.83 9.83
CA ALA A 120 -11.18 -10.17 10.38
C ALA A 120 -12.43 -10.58 11.16
N SER A 121 -13.02 -9.65 11.92
CA SER A 121 -14.29 -9.85 12.60
C SER A 121 -15.44 -10.03 11.59
N PHE A 122 -15.54 -9.12 10.61
CA PHE A 122 -16.60 -9.10 9.60
C PHE A 122 -16.63 -10.38 8.74
N THR A 123 -15.46 -10.91 8.38
CA THR A 123 -15.33 -12.10 7.52
C THR A 123 -15.20 -13.41 8.29
N SER A 124 -15.07 -13.35 9.62
CA SER A 124 -14.64 -14.49 10.44
C SER A 124 -13.33 -15.15 9.99
N ASP A 125 -12.45 -14.40 9.29
CA ASP A 125 -11.14 -14.85 8.81
C ASP A 125 -10.01 -13.96 9.36
N LYS A 126 -9.27 -14.48 10.34
CA LYS A 126 -8.14 -13.77 10.98
C LYS A 126 -6.97 -13.48 10.03
N ASP A 127 -6.84 -14.22 8.94
CA ASP A 127 -5.78 -14.04 7.95
C ASP A 127 -6.25 -13.28 6.70
N ILE A 128 -7.43 -12.66 6.72
CA ILE A 128 -7.99 -11.93 5.56
C ILE A 128 -7.02 -10.89 5.00
N ARG A 129 -6.22 -10.25 5.86
CA ARG A 129 -5.18 -9.27 5.46
C ARG A 129 -4.03 -9.89 4.64
N LYS A 130 -3.76 -11.19 4.76
CA LYS A 130 -2.74 -11.89 3.96
C LYS A 130 -3.33 -12.51 2.69
N LYS A 131 -4.66 -12.62 2.60
CA LYS A 131 -5.41 -13.20 1.47
C LYS A 131 -6.03 -12.09 0.60
N ALA A 132 -7.37 -12.05 0.52
CA ALA A 132 -8.13 -11.14 -0.33
C ALA A 132 -8.08 -9.66 0.13
N GLY A 133 -7.87 -9.41 1.43
CA GLY A 133 -7.97 -8.08 2.03
C GLY A 133 -9.37 -7.46 1.91
N ALA A 134 -9.52 -6.22 2.40
CA ALA A 134 -10.79 -5.49 2.29
C ALA A 134 -11.26 -5.35 0.85
N ILE A 135 -10.36 -5.03 -0.08
CA ILE A 135 -10.68 -4.85 -1.50
C ILE A 135 -11.29 -6.12 -2.12
N GLY A 136 -10.73 -7.30 -1.86
CA GLY A 136 -11.25 -8.54 -2.42
C GLY A 136 -12.60 -8.93 -1.84
N VAL A 137 -12.85 -8.64 -0.56
CA VAL A 137 -14.16 -8.87 0.07
C VAL A 137 -15.21 -7.93 -0.53
N LEU A 138 -14.91 -6.63 -0.54
CA LEU A 138 -15.86 -5.60 -0.96
C LEU A 138 -16.14 -5.62 -2.46
N THR A 139 -15.28 -6.24 -3.26
CA THR A 139 -15.47 -6.43 -4.71
C THR A 139 -15.96 -7.83 -5.06
N ASN A 140 -16.39 -8.63 -4.08
CA ASN A 140 -16.84 -10.01 -4.29
C ASN A 140 -15.83 -10.86 -5.09
N GLY A 141 -14.54 -10.70 -4.78
CA GLY A 141 -13.44 -11.41 -5.43
C GLY A 141 -13.03 -10.88 -6.81
N ALA A 142 -13.70 -9.84 -7.33
CA ALA A 142 -13.39 -9.30 -8.67
C ALA A 142 -12.02 -8.61 -8.74
N LEU A 143 -11.50 -8.11 -7.62
CA LEU A 143 -10.17 -7.50 -7.54
C LEU A 143 -9.36 -8.09 -6.37
N ALA A 144 -8.24 -8.73 -6.69
CA ALA A 144 -7.33 -9.25 -5.67
C ALA A 144 -6.43 -8.15 -5.08
N ARG A 145 -5.96 -8.35 -3.84
CA ARG A 145 -5.11 -7.36 -3.14
C ARG A 145 -3.77 -7.13 -3.84
N ASP A 146 -3.14 -8.18 -4.36
CA ASP A 146 -1.88 -8.08 -5.09
C ASP A 146 -2.08 -7.36 -6.43
N GLU A 147 -3.19 -7.60 -7.12
CA GLU A 147 -3.55 -6.87 -8.35
C GLU A 147 -3.74 -5.37 -8.09
N MET A 148 -4.44 -5.01 -7.01
CA MET A 148 -4.62 -3.61 -6.61
C MET A 148 -3.27 -2.90 -6.39
N PHE A 149 -2.30 -3.54 -5.73
CA PHE A 149 -0.95 -2.98 -5.57
C PHE A 149 -0.15 -2.99 -6.87
N LYS A 150 -0.33 -3.99 -7.73
CA LYS A 150 0.34 -4.08 -9.04
C LYS A 150 0.02 -2.85 -9.90
N HIS A 151 -1.21 -2.34 -9.86
CA HIS A 151 -1.57 -1.10 -10.55
C HIS A 151 -0.74 0.09 -10.05
N ILE A 152 -0.60 0.26 -8.73
CA ILE A 152 0.26 1.31 -8.17
C ILE A 152 1.71 1.16 -8.63
N VAL A 153 2.28 -0.05 -8.58
CA VAL A 153 3.67 -0.27 -8.99
C VAL A 153 3.87 0.05 -10.48
N LYS A 154 2.90 -0.27 -11.35
CA LYS A 154 2.93 0.14 -12.77
C LYS A 154 2.98 1.65 -12.91
N LEU A 155 2.15 2.39 -12.16
CA LEU A 155 2.13 3.85 -12.19
C LEU A 155 3.46 4.45 -11.72
N LEU A 156 4.03 3.92 -10.62
CA LEU A 156 5.30 4.39 -10.08
C LEU A 156 6.46 4.12 -11.05
N PHE A 157 6.61 2.87 -11.48
CA PHE A 157 7.75 2.46 -12.30
C PHE A 157 7.67 3.02 -13.73
N GLY A 158 6.47 3.15 -14.29
CA GLY A 158 6.25 3.80 -15.57
C GLY A 158 6.61 5.28 -15.53
N GLN A 159 6.14 6.03 -14.53
CA GLN A 159 6.50 7.44 -14.36
C GLN A 159 8.00 7.63 -14.10
N TYR A 160 8.61 6.77 -13.28
CA TYR A 160 10.05 6.82 -13.03
C TYR A 160 10.86 6.62 -14.32
N LYS A 161 10.50 5.64 -15.15
CA LYS A 161 11.14 5.44 -16.46
C LYS A 161 10.97 6.64 -17.39
N PHE A 162 9.75 7.20 -17.45
CA PHE A 162 9.48 8.40 -18.26
C PHE A 162 10.34 9.59 -17.84
N GLN A 163 10.55 9.81 -16.54
CA GLN A 163 11.38 10.89 -16.01
C GLN A 163 12.89 10.70 -16.27
N LYS A 164 13.34 9.47 -16.49
CA LYS A 164 14.74 9.12 -16.77
C LYS A 164 15.03 8.91 -18.27
N SER A 165 14.03 9.15 -19.13
CA SER A 165 14.12 9.02 -20.59
C SER A 165 14.75 10.25 -21.24
#